data_AF-A0A2M8BAB4-F1
#
_entry.id   AF-A0A2M8BAB4-F1
#
_cell.length_a   1.000
_cell.length_b   1.000
_cell.length_c   1.000
_cell.angle_alpha   90.00
_cell.angle_beta   90.00
_cell.angle_gamma   90.00
#
_symmetry.space_group_name_H-M   'P 1'
#
loop_
_entity.id
_entity.type
_entity.pdbx_description
1 polymer ?
#
loop_
_entity_poly.entity_id
_entity_poly.type
_entity_poly.pdbx_seq_one_letter_code
_entity_poly.pdbx_strand_id
1 'polypeptide(L)'
;MSASDTLIDLEFERLQRMKAALEPFSAVKAHRAFVDTWLDGFGSIEGKKDFDFRVLADFMGVRLNVRGSVEVLAPTIMEFFAIPELGESVQRRFRQSVQTLDSAETSCWIGLSTNSVDLGWSLFGGAVEPATQWLPNNRTRASLFAWMEDEGIEVLESLHMSALVPANVGLLLRPAGFDVAEQLISLQNAFSHLAVDSPRPLFDVLEAEPPNGLSLSVVLTTDGLAGAGIVCHEPSPGLVEALHDLAGLANHAKHSQLRSTLGVEGPKRVVRAVSGGSLFVEYHLPG
;
A
#
# COMPACT_ATOMS: atom_id res chain seq x y z
N MET A 1 14.51 -1.47 -36.22
CA MET A 1 14.09 -1.70 -34.83
C MET A 1 12.58 -1.67 -34.83
N SER A 2 11.94 -2.75 -34.41
CA SER A 2 10.48 -2.83 -34.32
C SER A 2 10.00 -2.16 -33.03
N ALA A 3 8.74 -1.72 -32.98
CA ALA A 3 8.16 -1.14 -31.77
C ALA A 3 8.20 -2.11 -30.56
N SER A 4 8.26 -3.42 -30.83
CA SER A 4 8.42 -4.48 -29.83
C SER A 4 9.80 -4.48 -29.17
N ASP A 5 10.86 -4.20 -29.94
CA ASP A 5 12.24 -4.18 -29.42
C ASP A 5 12.42 -3.00 -28.44
N THR A 6 11.83 -1.84 -28.77
CA THR A 6 11.87 -0.64 -27.93
C THR A 6 11.13 -0.82 -26.60
N LEU A 7 10.02 -1.56 -26.59
CA LEU A 7 9.26 -1.82 -25.36
C LEU A 7 10.04 -2.75 -24.41
N ILE A 8 10.68 -3.79 -24.94
CA ILE A 8 11.51 -4.71 -24.16
C ILE A 8 12.69 -3.97 -23.50
N ASP A 9 13.36 -3.08 -24.26
CA ASP A 9 14.48 -2.28 -23.75
C ASP A 9 14.03 -1.35 -22.60
N LEU A 10 12.87 -0.70 -22.72
CA LEU A 10 12.31 0.17 -21.69
C LEU A 10 11.93 -0.61 -20.41
N GLU A 11 11.34 -1.79 -20.55
CA GLU A 11 11.02 -2.64 -19.40
C GLU A 11 12.27 -3.14 -18.68
N PHE A 12 13.31 -3.50 -19.44
CA PHE A 12 14.59 -3.91 -18.88
C PHE A 12 15.26 -2.76 -18.13
N GLU A 13 15.34 -1.56 -18.72
CA GLU A 13 15.88 -0.37 -18.06
C GLU A 13 15.12 -0.02 -16.78
N ARG A 14 13.78 -0.15 -16.78
CA ARG A 14 12.96 0.06 -15.59
C ARG A 14 13.31 -0.92 -14.47
N LEU A 15 13.44 -2.21 -14.80
CA LEU A 15 13.82 -3.23 -13.83
C LEU A 15 15.22 -2.96 -13.25
N GLN A 16 16.17 -2.51 -14.08
CA GLN A 16 17.51 -2.14 -13.62
C GLN A 16 17.47 -0.92 -12.67
N ARG A 17 16.69 0.12 -12.99
CA ARG A 17 16.50 1.27 -12.08
C ARG A 17 15.89 0.85 -10.75
N MET A 18 14.91 -0.05 -10.75
CA MET A 18 14.33 -0.61 -9.52
C MET A 18 15.36 -1.39 -8.71
N LYS A 19 16.13 -2.28 -9.35
CA LYS A 19 17.17 -3.07 -8.69
C LYS A 19 18.23 -2.14 -8.07
N ALA A 20 18.66 -1.09 -8.79
CA ALA A 20 19.58 -0.09 -8.28
C ALA A 20 19.00 0.71 -7.10
N ALA A 21 17.72 1.11 -7.17
CA ALA A 21 17.03 1.82 -6.09
C ALA A 21 16.94 1.00 -4.79
N LEU A 22 16.94 -0.34 -4.90
CA LEU A 22 16.87 -1.26 -3.77
C LEU A 22 18.22 -1.53 -3.09
N GLU A 23 19.35 -1.30 -3.76
CA GLU A 23 20.69 -1.61 -3.24
C GLU A 23 21.04 -0.99 -1.88
N PRO A 24 20.62 0.26 -1.55
CA PRO A 24 20.96 0.87 -0.28
C PRO A 24 20.29 0.22 0.94
N PHE A 25 19.22 -0.55 0.76
CA PHE A 25 18.40 -1.05 1.87
C PHE A 25 19.00 -2.34 2.48
N SER A 26 19.28 -2.30 3.79
CA SER A 26 19.78 -3.45 4.55
C SER A 26 18.80 -4.63 4.52
N ALA A 27 17.50 -4.36 4.58
CA ALA A 27 16.42 -5.33 4.42
C ALA A 27 16.53 -6.12 3.10
N VAL A 28 16.82 -5.42 2.00
CA VAL A 28 17.01 -6.06 0.68
C VAL A 28 18.25 -6.94 0.68
N LYS A 29 19.35 -6.48 1.28
CA LYS A 29 20.58 -7.30 1.39
C LYS A 29 20.34 -8.58 2.17
N ALA A 30 19.59 -8.51 3.28
CA ALA A 30 19.25 -9.68 4.10
C ALA A 30 18.38 -10.70 3.35
N HIS A 31 17.57 -10.25 2.39
CA HIS A 31 16.58 -11.08 1.69
C HIS A 31 16.79 -11.13 0.17
N ARG A 32 18.04 -10.94 -0.29
CA ARG A 32 18.35 -10.68 -1.71
C ARG A 32 17.81 -11.75 -2.67
N ALA A 33 18.05 -13.03 -2.36
CA ALA A 33 17.59 -14.14 -3.20
C ALA A 33 16.06 -14.16 -3.39
N PHE A 34 15.32 -13.81 -2.33
CA PHE A 34 13.87 -13.74 -2.36
C PHE A 34 13.38 -12.56 -3.20
N VAL A 35 14.02 -11.39 -3.05
CA VAL A 35 13.73 -10.19 -3.85
C VAL A 35 13.99 -10.42 -5.34
N ASP A 36 15.13 -11.03 -5.68
CA ASP A 36 15.46 -11.32 -7.08
C ASP A 36 14.45 -12.28 -7.70
N THR A 37 14.05 -13.35 -6.98
CA THR A 37 13.04 -14.30 -7.45
C THR A 37 11.69 -13.61 -7.69
N TRP A 38 11.27 -12.74 -6.77
CA TRP A 38 10.01 -12.00 -6.93
C TRP A 38 10.08 -11.01 -8.11
N LEU A 39 11.17 -10.25 -8.22
CA LEU A 39 11.37 -9.29 -9.30
C LEU A 39 11.47 -9.96 -10.67
N ASP A 40 12.12 -11.12 -10.76
CA ASP A 40 12.25 -11.82 -12.04
C ASP A 40 10.90 -12.41 -12.47
N GLY A 41 10.10 -12.94 -11.54
CA GLY A 41 8.77 -13.49 -11.82
C GLY A 41 7.73 -12.42 -12.21
N PHE A 42 7.67 -11.30 -11.49
CA PHE A 42 6.71 -10.23 -11.78
C PHE A 42 7.24 -9.22 -12.82
N GLY A 43 8.55 -9.10 -12.96
CA GLY A 43 9.22 -8.27 -13.96
C GLY A 43 8.96 -8.73 -15.39
N SER A 44 8.81 -10.04 -15.60
CA SER A 44 8.62 -10.64 -16.92
C SER A 44 7.16 -10.70 -17.40
N ILE A 45 6.19 -10.24 -16.59
CA ILE A 45 4.77 -10.28 -16.98
C ILE A 45 4.49 -9.17 -18.01
N GLU A 46 4.12 -9.55 -19.22
CA GLU A 46 3.67 -8.62 -20.26
C GLU A 46 2.29 -8.04 -19.90
N GLY A 47 2.08 -6.74 -20.11
CA GLY A 47 0.78 -6.08 -19.86
C GLY A 47 0.48 -5.75 -18.39
N LYS A 48 1.46 -5.88 -17.48
CA LYS A 48 1.37 -5.30 -16.12
C LYS A 48 1.22 -3.78 -16.21
N LYS A 49 0.40 -3.19 -15.33
CA LYS A 49 0.15 -1.75 -15.36
C LYS A 49 1.25 -0.96 -14.71
N ASP A 50 1.62 -1.28 -13.48
CA ASP A 50 2.47 -0.37 -12.70
C ASP A 50 3.38 -1.11 -11.71
N PHE A 51 4.50 -0.47 -11.36
CA PHE A 51 5.28 -0.81 -10.17
C PHE A 51 5.15 0.30 -9.13
N ASP A 52 4.68 -0.05 -7.93
CA ASP A 52 4.73 0.86 -6.79
C ASP A 52 5.89 0.48 -5.86
N PHE A 53 6.58 1.52 -5.40
CA PHE A 53 7.69 1.44 -4.48
C PHE A 53 7.34 2.19 -3.19
N ARG A 54 7.02 1.45 -2.13
CA ARG A 54 6.69 2.02 -0.81
C ARG A 54 7.88 1.89 0.11
N VAL A 55 8.30 2.97 0.75
CA VAL A 55 9.46 2.99 1.65
C VAL A 55 9.03 3.51 3.00
N LEU A 56 9.41 2.82 4.07
CA LEU A 56 9.39 3.43 5.40
C LEU A 56 10.35 4.61 5.42
N ALA A 57 9.91 5.78 5.88
CA ALA A 57 10.68 7.02 5.80
C ALA A 57 11.96 7.03 6.68
N ASP A 58 12.10 6.05 7.57
CA ASP A 58 13.34 5.77 8.31
C ASP A 58 14.34 4.88 7.51
N PHE A 59 13.95 4.40 6.33
CA PHE A 59 14.65 3.48 5.45
C PHE A 59 14.90 2.09 6.08
N MET A 60 14.15 1.71 7.12
CA MET A 60 14.26 0.40 7.78
C MET A 60 13.46 -0.70 7.09
N GLY A 61 12.61 -0.33 6.14
CA GLY A 61 11.89 -1.29 5.32
C GLY A 61 11.40 -0.70 4.02
N VAL A 62 11.08 -1.61 3.11
CA VAL A 62 10.58 -1.31 1.78
C VAL A 62 9.48 -2.32 1.45
N ARG A 63 8.46 -1.87 0.74
CA ARG A 63 7.46 -2.73 0.13
C ARG A 63 7.43 -2.47 -1.36
N LEU A 64 7.62 -3.54 -2.12
CA LEU A 64 7.46 -3.55 -3.57
C LEU A 64 6.05 -4.03 -3.91
N ASN A 65 5.44 -3.42 -4.91
CA ASN A 65 4.11 -3.77 -5.38
C ASN A 65 4.11 -3.81 -6.91
N VAL A 66 3.51 -4.85 -7.49
CA VAL A 66 3.17 -4.87 -8.93
C VAL A 66 1.66 -4.83 -9.06
N ARG A 67 1.13 -3.85 -9.80
CA ARG A 67 -0.30 -3.68 -10.06
C ARG A 67 -0.61 -3.98 -11.52
N GLY A 68 -1.80 -4.53 -11.76
CA GLY A 68 -2.27 -4.90 -13.09
C GLY A 68 -3.71 -5.41 -13.04
N SER A 69 -4.25 -5.77 -14.21
CA SER A 69 -5.55 -6.45 -14.23
C SER A 69 -5.46 -7.81 -13.54
N VAL A 70 -6.58 -8.25 -12.98
CA VAL A 70 -6.67 -9.60 -12.38
C VAL A 70 -6.31 -10.67 -13.39
N GLU A 71 -6.80 -10.57 -14.63
CA GLU A 71 -6.56 -11.54 -15.69
C GLU A 71 -5.07 -11.74 -15.98
N VAL A 72 -4.29 -10.65 -15.95
CA VAL A 72 -2.85 -10.65 -16.24
C VAL A 72 -2.04 -11.15 -15.05
N LEU A 73 -2.33 -10.68 -13.84
CA LEU A 73 -1.49 -10.98 -12.67
C LEU A 73 -1.88 -12.25 -11.92
N ALA A 74 -3.15 -12.67 -11.96
CA ALA A 74 -3.62 -13.80 -11.16
C ALA A 74 -2.85 -15.10 -11.42
N PRO A 75 -2.48 -15.49 -12.66
CA PRO A 75 -1.70 -16.70 -12.90
C PRO A 75 -0.36 -16.70 -12.15
N THR A 76 0.44 -15.63 -12.30
CA THR A 76 1.74 -15.51 -11.65
C THR A 76 1.62 -15.41 -10.12
N ILE A 77 0.60 -14.70 -9.61
CA ILE A 77 0.33 -14.66 -8.16
C ILE A 77 0.05 -16.06 -7.62
N MET A 78 -0.75 -16.84 -8.34
CA MET A 78 -1.11 -18.19 -7.94
C MET A 78 0.09 -19.13 -7.96
N GLU A 79 0.93 -19.07 -9.00
CA GLU A 79 2.18 -19.82 -9.07
C GLU A 79 3.13 -19.44 -7.94
N PHE A 80 3.27 -18.13 -7.66
CA PHE A 80 4.12 -17.64 -6.58
C PHE A 80 3.64 -18.10 -5.20
N PHE A 81 2.32 -18.18 -4.98
CA PHE A 81 1.75 -18.74 -3.75
C PHE A 81 1.70 -20.28 -3.71
N ALA A 82 2.10 -20.97 -4.78
CA ALA A 82 2.21 -22.43 -4.82
C ALA A 82 3.45 -22.96 -4.07
N ILE A 83 4.30 -22.06 -3.57
CA ILE A 83 5.50 -22.40 -2.79
C ILE A 83 5.09 -23.27 -1.57
N PRO A 84 5.70 -24.45 -1.35
CA PRO A 84 5.29 -25.43 -0.35
C PRO A 84 5.05 -24.85 1.06
N GLU A 85 5.82 -23.84 1.42
CA GLU A 85 5.81 -23.15 2.70
C GLU A 85 4.54 -22.29 2.92
N LEU A 86 3.84 -21.87 1.85
CA LEU A 86 2.63 -21.04 1.92
C LEU A 86 1.33 -21.87 1.85
N GLY A 87 1.38 -23.01 1.15
CA GLY A 87 0.31 -24.02 1.09
C GLY A 87 -0.95 -23.61 0.29
N GLU A 88 -1.81 -24.60 0.00
CA GLU A 88 -3.03 -24.44 -0.81
C GLU A 88 -4.06 -23.45 -0.22
N SER A 89 -3.99 -23.18 1.09
CA SER A 89 -4.91 -22.26 1.78
C SER A 89 -4.76 -20.80 1.31
N VAL A 90 -3.54 -20.35 1.01
CA VAL A 90 -3.28 -18.97 0.57
C VAL A 90 -3.83 -18.76 -0.84
N GLN A 91 -3.53 -19.69 -1.74
CA GLN A 91 -4.07 -19.74 -3.09
C GLN A 91 -5.61 -19.74 -3.11
N ARG A 92 -6.22 -20.56 -2.24
CA ARG A 92 -7.69 -20.62 -2.11
C ARG A 92 -8.26 -19.28 -1.64
N ARG A 93 -7.64 -18.65 -0.63
CA ARG A 93 -8.06 -17.33 -0.12
C ARG A 93 -7.94 -16.26 -1.20
N PHE A 94 -6.85 -16.25 -1.97
CA PHE A 94 -6.71 -15.34 -3.11
C PHE A 94 -7.84 -15.53 -4.13
N ARG A 95 -8.07 -16.75 -4.63
CA ARG A 95 -9.15 -17.03 -5.59
C ARG A 95 -10.52 -16.60 -5.07
N GLN A 96 -10.84 -16.95 -3.83
CA GLN A 96 -12.10 -16.57 -3.20
C GLN A 96 -12.23 -15.04 -3.11
N SER A 97 -11.18 -14.33 -2.70
CA SER A 97 -11.22 -12.88 -2.59
C SER A 97 -11.44 -12.17 -3.92
N VAL A 98 -10.80 -12.65 -4.99
CA VAL A 98 -11.00 -12.13 -6.36
C VAL A 98 -12.45 -12.33 -6.81
N GLN A 99 -12.99 -13.54 -6.61
CA GLN A 99 -14.35 -13.88 -7.00
C GLN A 99 -15.41 -13.10 -6.21
N THR A 100 -15.18 -12.88 -4.91
CA THR A 100 -16.18 -12.20 -4.07
C THR A 100 -16.17 -10.69 -4.25
N LEU A 101 -15.01 -10.07 -4.45
CA LEU A 101 -14.95 -8.62 -4.66
C LEU A 101 -15.19 -8.18 -6.10
N ASP A 102 -15.15 -9.11 -7.05
CA ASP A 102 -15.29 -8.83 -8.49
C ASP A 102 -14.37 -7.69 -8.95
N SER A 103 -13.13 -7.72 -8.46
CA SER A 103 -12.18 -6.65 -8.70
C SER A 103 -11.56 -6.78 -10.09
N ALA A 104 -11.57 -5.70 -10.87
CA ALA A 104 -10.90 -5.66 -12.17
C ALA A 104 -9.37 -5.63 -12.06
N GLU A 105 -8.84 -5.18 -10.91
CA GLU A 105 -7.42 -4.95 -10.71
C GLU A 105 -6.91 -5.55 -9.41
N THR A 106 -5.70 -6.10 -9.49
CA THR A 106 -5.02 -6.68 -8.33
C THR A 106 -3.59 -6.19 -8.26
N SER A 107 -2.97 -6.47 -7.13
CA SER A 107 -1.53 -6.35 -6.99
C SER A 107 -0.95 -7.47 -6.15
N CYS A 108 0.30 -7.80 -6.42
CA CYS A 108 1.13 -8.62 -5.55
C CYS A 108 2.16 -7.71 -4.90
N TRP A 109 2.43 -7.91 -3.61
CA TRP A 109 3.44 -7.15 -2.90
C TRP A 109 4.35 -8.03 -2.04
N ILE A 110 5.58 -7.55 -1.87
CA ILE A 110 6.52 -8.03 -0.86
C ILE A 110 6.93 -6.87 0.03
N GLY A 111 6.83 -7.05 1.34
CA GLY A 111 7.33 -6.15 2.37
C GLY A 111 8.59 -6.73 3.01
N LEU A 112 9.60 -5.90 3.19
CA LEU A 112 10.91 -6.29 3.68
C LEU A 112 11.32 -5.39 4.84
N SER A 113 11.79 -6.00 5.91
CA SER A 113 12.59 -5.36 6.95
C SER A 113 13.92 -6.11 7.11
N THR A 114 14.81 -5.66 7.98
CA THR A 114 16.04 -6.40 8.30
C THR A 114 15.79 -7.78 8.92
N ASN A 115 14.63 -7.95 9.55
CA ASN A 115 14.32 -9.11 10.40
C ASN A 115 13.17 -9.96 9.86
N SER A 116 12.44 -9.48 8.84
CA SER A 116 11.23 -10.14 8.38
C SER A 116 10.94 -9.85 6.91
N VAL A 117 10.29 -10.83 6.30
CA VAL A 117 9.62 -10.71 5.01
C VAL A 117 8.13 -10.89 5.24
N ASP A 118 7.32 -10.02 4.67
CA ASP A 118 5.89 -10.19 4.50
C ASP A 118 5.57 -10.16 3.01
N LEU A 119 4.47 -10.79 2.61
CA LEU A 119 4.02 -10.78 1.23
C LEU A 119 2.53 -10.96 1.20
N GLY A 120 1.90 -10.54 0.11
CA GLY A 120 0.47 -10.66 -0.01
C GLY A 120 -0.04 -10.04 -1.29
N TRP A 121 -1.33 -9.71 -1.28
CA TRP A 121 -2.00 -9.11 -2.42
C TRP A 121 -2.90 -7.96 -2.01
N SER A 122 -3.30 -7.16 -2.99
CA SER A 122 -4.35 -6.17 -2.83
C SER A 122 -5.35 -6.27 -3.96
N LEU A 123 -6.63 -6.09 -3.66
CA LEU A 123 -7.70 -5.96 -4.65
C LEU A 123 -8.19 -4.52 -4.62
N PHE A 124 -8.35 -3.90 -5.79
CA PHE A 124 -8.70 -2.48 -5.90
C PHE A 124 -10.17 -2.32 -6.29
N GLY A 125 -10.85 -1.37 -5.65
CA GLY A 125 -12.30 -1.25 -5.79
C GLY A 125 -13.06 -2.39 -5.12
N GLY A 126 -14.36 -2.44 -5.40
CA GLY A 126 -15.29 -3.44 -4.88
C GLY A 126 -16.18 -2.91 -3.75
N ALA A 127 -17.34 -3.51 -3.61
CA ALA A 127 -18.28 -3.17 -2.54
C ALA A 127 -17.71 -3.55 -1.16
N VAL A 128 -18.08 -2.76 -0.16
CA VAL A 128 -17.68 -2.99 1.25
C VAL A 128 -18.26 -4.29 1.78
N GLU A 129 -19.56 -4.54 1.52
CA GLU A 129 -20.29 -5.68 2.09
C GLU A 129 -19.60 -7.04 1.79
N PRO A 130 -19.20 -7.35 0.54
CA PRO A 130 -18.45 -8.58 0.24
C PRO A 130 -17.08 -8.66 0.92
N ALA A 131 -16.41 -7.54 1.20
CA ALA A 131 -15.11 -7.53 1.87
C ALA A 131 -15.20 -7.95 3.34
N THR A 132 -16.38 -7.78 3.95
CA THR A 132 -16.59 -8.01 5.39
C THR A 132 -16.39 -9.45 5.83
N GLN A 133 -16.48 -10.42 4.90
CA GLN A 133 -16.22 -11.84 5.19
C GLN A 133 -14.77 -12.12 5.62
N TRP A 134 -13.82 -11.26 5.19
CA TRP A 134 -12.41 -11.40 5.54
C TRP A 134 -12.04 -10.64 6.81
N LEU A 135 -12.91 -9.74 7.26
CA LEU A 135 -12.62 -8.90 8.41
C LEU A 135 -12.97 -9.63 9.71
N PRO A 136 -12.07 -9.61 10.71
CA PRO A 136 -12.30 -10.28 11.99
C PRO A 136 -13.54 -9.72 12.67
N ASN A 137 -14.37 -10.60 13.25
CA ASN A 137 -15.59 -10.18 13.95
C ASN A 137 -15.26 -9.69 15.37
N ASN A 138 -15.03 -8.39 15.52
CA ASN A 138 -14.74 -7.74 16.80
C ASN A 138 -15.35 -6.33 16.89
N ARG A 139 -15.20 -5.70 18.05
CA ARG A 139 -15.76 -4.36 18.31
C ARG A 139 -15.20 -3.30 17.36
N THR A 140 -13.91 -3.37 17.01
CA THR A 140 -13.27 -2.42 16.09
C THR A 140 -13.91 -2.49 14.70
N ARG A 141 -14.18 -3.70 14.19
CA ARG A 141 -14.91 -3.88 12.93
C ARG A 141 -16.30 -3.23 12.99
N ALA A 142 -17.04 -3.46 14.08
CA ALA A 142 -18.37 -2.87 14.25
C ALA A 142 -18.32 -1.32 14.27
N SER A 143 -17.35 -0.74 15.00
CA SER A 143 -17.13 0.71 15.01
C SER A 143 -16.78 1.28 13.64
N LEU A 144 -15.91 0.58 12.89
CA LEU A 144 -15.53 0.99 11.54
C LEU A 144 -16.74 1.02 10.61
N PHE A 145 -17.59 -0.01 10.67
CA PHE A 145 -18.78 -0.07 9.82
C PHE A 145 -19.84 0.95 10.20
N ALA A 146 -20.01 1.24 11.49
CA ALA A 146 -20.90 2.32 11.91
C ALA A 146 -20.46 3.66 11.30
N TRP A 147 -19.15 3.96 11.32
CA TRP A 147 -18.63 5.16 10.65
C TRP A 147 -18.86 5.12 9.13
N MET A 148 -18.60 3.98 8.48
CA MET A 148 -18.83 3.86 7.04
C MET A 148 -20.30 4.03 6.65
N GLU A 149 -21.22 3.53 7.46
CA GLU A 149 -22.66 3.70 7.28
C GLU A 149 -23.07 5.16 7.46
N ASP A 150 -22.59 5.83 8.52
CA ASP A 150 -22.86 7.25 8.78
C ASP A 150 -22.37 8.16 7.64
N GLU A 151 -21.27 7.79 6.99
CA GLU A 151 -20.65 8.54 5.88
C GLU A 151 -21.10 8.08 4.49
N GLY A 152 -21.93 7.03 4.38
CA GLY A 152 -22.39 6.48 3.10
C GLY A 152 -21.28 5.83 2.25
N ILE A 153 -20.27 5.23 2.88
CA ILE A 153 -19.14 4.59 2.20
C ILE A 153 -19.50 3.15 1.82
N GLU A 154 -19.86 2.96 0.55
CA GLU A 154 -20.27 1.65 0.01
C GLU A 154 -19.16 0.93 -0.77
N VAL A 155 -18.10 1.65 -1.15
CA VAL A 155 -17.02 1.15 -2.03
C VAL A 155 -15.65 1.32 -1.37
N LEU A 156 -14.81 0.30 -1.46
CA LEU A 156 -13.42 0.34 -1.00
C LEU A 156 -12.51 0.99 -2.05
N GLU A 157 -11.45 1.68 -1.64
CA GLU A 157 -10.35 1.97 -2.56
C GLU A 157 -9.52 0.70 -2.80
N SER A 158 -9.19 -0.01 -1.72
CA SER A 158 -8.56 -1.33 -1.82
C SER A 158 -8.68 -2.17 -0.55
N LEU A 159 -8.67 -3.49 -0.73
CA LEU A 159 -8.50 -4.50 0.30
C LEU A 159 -7.08 -5.08 0.20
N HIS A 160 -6.34 -5.11 1.31
CA HIS A 160 -5.01 -5.71 1.40
C HIS A 160 -5.06 -6.96 2.27
N MET A 161 -4.39 -8.03 1.85
CA MET A 161 -4.29 -9.27 2.62
C MET A 161 -2.85 -9.77 2.67
N SER A 162 -2.35 -10.04 3.87
CA SER A 162 -1.08 -10.75 4.06
C SER A 162 -1.27 -12.24 3.75
N ALA A 163 -0.34 -12.83 3.02
CA ALA A 163 -0.26 -14.26 2.80
C ALA A 163 0.22 -14.98 4.07
N LEU A 164 1.18 -14.40 4.79
CA LEU A 164 1.84 -15.00 5.95
C LEU A 164 1.06 -14.83 7.26
N VAL A 165 0.24 -13.78 7.37
CA VAL A 165 -0.55 -13.50 8.57
C VAL A 165 -2.03 -13.47 8.17
N PRO A 166 -2.72 -14.63 8.18
CA PRO A 166 -4.10 -14.75 7.70
C PRO A 166 -5.11 -13.77 8.31
N ALA A 167 -4.88 -13.36 9.56
CA ALA A 167 -5.76 -12.44 10.27
C ALA A 167 -5.46 -10.97 9.97
N ASN A 168 -4.39 -10.65 9.24
CA ASN A 168 -3.96 -9.29 8.96
C ASN A 168 -4.62 -8.80 7.65
N VAL A 169 -5.71 -8.05 7.80
CA VAL A 169 -6.49 -7.51 6.69
C VAL A 169 -6.48 -5.98 6.76
N GLY A 170 -6.01 -5.36 5.69
CA GLY A 170 -5.94 -3.92 5.54
C GLY A 170 -7.07 -3.40 4.64
N LEU A 171 -7.66 -2.27 5.01
CA LEU A 171 -8.63 -1.54 4.20
C LEU A 171 -8.07 -0.17 3.88
N LEU A 172 -8.32 0.28 2.66
CA LEU A 172 -8.16 1.66 2.25
C LEU A 172 -9.54 2.20 1.87
N LEU A 173 -9.96 3.24 2.59
CA LEU A 173 -11.31 3.80 2.53
C LEU A 173 -11.22 5.28 2.19
N ARG A 174 -11.99 5.72 1.20
CA ARG A 174 -12.11 7.15 0.92
C ARG A 174 -13.17 7.75 1.86
N PRO A 175 -12.83 8.72 2.72
CA PRO A 175 -13.82 9.46 3.50
C PRO A 175 -14.79 10.20 2.59
N ALA A 176 -15.99 10.49 3.08
CA ALA A 176 -16.93 11.34 2.36
C ALA A 176 -16.40 12.79 2.27
N GLY A 177 -16.91 13.53 1.30
CA GLY A 177 -16.58 14.95 1.10
C GLY A 177 -15.91 15.23 -0.25
N PHE A 178 -16.26 16.37 -0.82
CA PHE A 178 -15.74 16.81 -2.12
C PHE A 178 -14.39 17.51 -2.01
N ASP A 179 -14.11 18.12 -0.87
CA ASP A 179 -12.86 18.80 -0.58
C ASP A 179 -12.13 18.22 0.64
N VAL A 180 -10.88 18.66 0.82
CA VAL A 180 -10.00 18.17 1.89
C VAL A 180 -10.53 18.53 3.27
N ALA A 181 -11.20 19.68 3.45
CA ALA A 181 -11.68 20.11 4.75
C ALA A 181 -12.81 19.18 5.24
N GLU A 182 -13.75 18.83 4.37
CA GLU A 182 -14.79 17.83 4.65
C GLU A 182 -14.19 16.46 4.95
N GLN A 183 -13.21 16.03 4.14
CA GLN A 183 -12.52 14.75 4.35
C GLN A 183 -11.78 14.70 5.68
N LEU A 184 -11.17 15.81 6.13
CA LEU A 184 -10.50 15.88 7.43
C LEU A 184 -11.50 15.71 8.58
N ILE A 185 -12.68 16.31 8.50
CA ILE A 185 -13.74 16.14 9.52
C ILE A 185 -14.19 14.67 9.56
N SER A 186 -14.46 14.08 8.40
CA SER A 186 -14.84 12.66 8.28
C SER A 186 -13.77 11.74 8.90
N LEU A 187 -12.48 12.01 8.65
CA LEU A 187 -11.37 11.26 9.25
C LEU A 187 -11.26 11.46 10.77
N GLN A 188 -11.50 12.66 11.30
CA GLN A 188 -11.54 12.90 12.74
C GLN A 188 -12.64 12.05 13.40
N ASN A 189 -13.81 11.98 12.77
CA ASN A 189 -14.90 11.10 13.21
C ASN A 189 -14.49 9.63 13.14
N ALA A 190 -13.83 9.20 12.06
CA ALA A 190 -13.33 7.84 11.92
C ALA A 190 -12.40 7.43 13.07
N PHE A 191 -11.42 8.27 13.43
CA PHE A 191 -10.51 7.98 14.55
C PHE A 191 -11.25 7.93 15.88
N SER A 192 -12.24 8.80 16.10
CA SER A 192 -13.11 8.75 17.28
C SER A 192 -13.86 7.41 17.38
N HIS A 193 -14.48 6.94 16.29
CA HIS A 193 -15.16 5.65 16.23
C HIS A 193 -14.22 4.48 16.52
N LEU A 194 -13.01 4.54 15.97
CA LEU A 194 -11.95 3.54 16.17
C LEU A 194 -11.30 3.61 17.57
N ALA A 195 -11.71 4.56 18.41
CA ALA A 195 -11.11 4.84 19.72
C ALA A 195 -9.59 5.08 19.64
N VAL A 196 -9.16 5.73 18.56
CA VAL A 196 -7.79 6.19 18.36
C VAL A 196 -7.72 7.64 18.76
N ASP A 197 -6.74 7.99 19.61
CA ASP A 197 -6.51 9.38 20.01
C ASP A 197 -6.30 10.25 18.78
N SER A 198 -7.01 11.39 18.73
CA SER A 198 -6.92 12.30 17.60
C SER A 198 -5.48 12.83 17.45
N PRO A 199 -4.79 12.57 16.31
CA PRO A 199 -3.45 13.07 16.08
C PRO A 199 -3.49 14.55 15.69
N ARG A 200 -3.85 15.44 16.63
CA ARG A 200 -4.01 16.88 16.36
C ARG A 200 -2.84 17.50 15.57
N PRO A 201 -1.56 17.22 15.88
CA PRO A 201 -0.44 17.74 15.09
C PRO A 201 -0.45 17.32 13.61
N LEU A 202 -0.94 16.11 13.29
CA LEU A 202 -1.08 15.66 11.90
C LEU A 202 -2.19 16.43 11.19
N PHE A 203 -3.31 16.65 11.86
CA PHE A 203 -4.41 17.44 11.30
C PHE A 203 -3.99 18.89 11.06
N ASP A 204 -3.26 19.52 11.98
CA ASP A 204 -2.76 20.89 11.80
C ASP A 204 -1.83 21.00 10.56
N VAL A 205 -0.99 19.98 10.31
CA VAL A 205 -0.15 19.92 9.09
C VAL A 205 -1.00 19.78 7.83
N LEU A 206 -2.01 18.91 7.83
CA LEU A 206 -2.88 18.67 6.68
C LEU A 206 -3.80 19.86 6.37
N GLU A 207 -4.20 20.63 7.39
CA GLU A 207 -4.94 21.88 7.23
C GLU A 207 -4.06 22.98 6.60
N ALA A 208 -2.78 23.05 6.98
CA ALA A 208 -1.84 24.04 6.46
C ALA A 208 -1.36 23.72 5.03
N GLU A 209 -1.16 22.43 4.72
CA GLU A 209 -0.65 21.94 3.44
C GLU A 209 -1.60 20.85 2.89
N PRO A 210 -2.78 21.22 2.36
CA PRO A 210 -3.80 20.26 1.95
C PRO A 210 -3.36 19.42 0.72
N PRO A 211 -3.45 18.07 0.76
CA PRO A 211 -3.17 17.21 -0.40
C PRO A 211 -4.31 17.21 -1.41
N ASN A 212 -4.14 16.55 -2.57
CA ASN A 212 -5.20 16.42 -3.57
C ASN A 212 -6.37 15.51 -3.12
N GLY A 213 -6.15 14.71 -2.08
CA GLY A 213 -7.18 13.90 -1.47
C GLY A 213 -6.64 13.08 -0.31
N LEU A 214 -7.55 12.57 0.50
CA LEU A 214 -7.24 11.76 1.67
C LEU A 214 -7.93 10.40 1.61
N SER A 215 -7.32 9.39 2.23
CA SER A 215 -7.95 8.11 2.54
C SER A 215 -7.58 7.65 3.95
N LEU A 216 -8.48 6.89 4.57
CA LEU A 216 -8.20 6.15 5.80
C LEU A 216 -7.58 4.80 5.45
N SER A 217 -6.41 4.51 6.01
CA SER A 217 -5.84 3.16 6.02
C SER A 217 -6.08 2.52 7.38
N VAL A 218 -6.72 1.35 7.40
CA VAL A 218 -7.01 0.59 8.62
C VAL A 218 -6.46 -0.81 8.47
N VAL A 219 -5.84 -1.33 9.53
CA VAL A 219 -5.38 -2.72 9.60
C VAL A 219 -6.04 -3.39 10.79
N LEU A 220 -6.83 -4.42 10.53
CA LEU A 220 -7.55 -5.20 11.53
C LEU A 220 -6.91 -6.56 11.75
N THR A 221 -6.96 -7.02 12.99
CA THR A 221 -6.58 -8.37 13.44
C THR A 221 -7.70 -8.95 14.29
N THR A 222 -7.62 -10.24 14.64
CA THR A 222 -8.57 -10.88 15.57
C THR A 222 -8.69 -10.11 16.88
N ASP A 223 -7.58 -9.56 17.36
CA ASP A 223 -7.46 -8.91 18.67
C ASP A 223 -7.92 -7.44 18.64
N GLY A 224 -8.21 -6.90 17.46
CA GLY A 224 -8.71 -5.54 17.27
C GLY A 224 -7.94 -4.75 16.22
N LEU A 225 -7.80 -3.45 16.45
CA LEU A 225 -7.07 -2.53 15.59
C LEU A 225 -5.55 -2.75 15.70
N ALA A 226 -4.91 -3.21 14.64
CA ALA A 226 -3.45 -3.28 14.58
C ALA A 226 -2.81 -1.97 14.13
N GLY A 227 -3.52 -1.19 13.30
CA GLY A 227 -3.03 0.11 12.86
C GLY A 227 -4.10 0.95 12.19
N ALA A 228 -3.97 2.26 12.31
CA ALA A 228 -4.76 3.23 11.56
C ALA A 228 -3.85 4.37 11.08
N GLY A 229 -4.10 4.91 9.90
CA GLY A 229 -3.29 5.95 9.29
C GLY A 229 -4.05 6.75 8.25
N ILE A 230 -3.50 7.92 7.90
CA ILE A 230 -4.00 8.78 6.83
C ILE A 230 -3.11 8.61 5.61
N VAL A 231 -3.71 8.36 4.45
CA VAL A 231 -3.04 8.35 3.16
C VAL A 231 -3.31 9.68 2.47
N CYS A 232 -2.26 10.41 2.15
CA CYS A 232 -2.30 11.64 1.36
C CYS A 232 -2.00 11.30 -0.10
N HIS A 233 -2.90 11.64 -1.02
CA HIS A 233 -2.70 11.41 -2.45
C HIS A 233 -2.06 12.62 -3.11
N GLU A 234 -1.07 12.36 -3.95
CA GLU A 234 -0.28 13.35 -4.69
C GLU A 234 0.19 14.52 -3.81
N PRO A 235 0.88 14.24 -2.69
CA PRO A 235 1.26 15.27 -1.74
C PRO A 235 2.28 16.24 -2.35
N SER A 236 2.14 17.54 -2.02
CA SER A 236 3.11 18.56 -2.39
C SER A 236 4.47 18.28 -1.73
N PRO A 237 5.60 18.75 -2.29
CA PRO A 237 6.89 18.66 -1.62
C PRO A 237 6.88 19.26 -0.21
N GLY A 238 6.18 20.38 -0.01
CA GLY A 238 6.01 21.03 1.30
C GLY A 238 5.26 20.16 2.31
N LEU A 239 4.18 19.49 1.89
CA LEU A 239 3.47 18.53 2.74
C LEU A 239 4.38 17.35 3.12
N VAL A 240 5.13 16.81 2.16
CA VAL A 240 6.08 15.72 2.42
C VAL A 240 7.10 16.16 3.47
N GLU A 241 7.66 17.36 3.34
CA GLU A 241 8.59 17.96 4.32
C GLU A 241 7.97 18.07 5.70
N ALA A 242 6.80 18.70 5.83
CA ALA A 242 6.11 18.86 7.10
C ALA A 242 5.79 17.51 7.79
N LEU A 243 5.43 16.47 7.03
CA LEU A 243 5.16 15.14 7.58
C LEU A 243 6.42 14.42 8.09
N HIS A 244 7.58 14.67 7.48
CA HIS A 244 8.86 14.13 7.98
C HIS A 244 9.30 14.86 9.25
N ASP A 245 9.18 16.19 9.27
CA ASP A 245 9.47 17.00 10.46
C ASP A 245 8.60 16.56 11.63
N LEU A 246 7.31 16.35 11.38
CA LEU A 246 6.37 15.82 12.38
C LEU A 246 6.75 14.41 12.85
N ALA A 247 7.35 13.59 11.99
CA ALA A 247 7.85 12.27 12.35
C ALA A 247 9.25 12.30 13.01
N GLY A 248 9.91 13.46 13.10
CA GLY A 248 11.28 13.59 13.60
C GLY A 248 12.33 12.95 12.69
N LEU A 249 12.07 12.89 11.37
CA LEU A 249 12.92 12.20 10.39
C LEU A 249 13.68 13.18 9.51
N ALA A 250 15.01 13.08 9.49
CA ALA A 250 15.87 13.97 8.67
C ALA A 250 16.27 13.36 7.30
N ASN A 251 15.53 12.36 6.79
CA ASN A 251 15.95 11.54 5.64
C ASN A 251 15.58 12.12 4.25
N HIS A 252 15.31 13.43 4.13
CA HIS A 252 14.92 14.07 2.86
C HIS A 252 15.90 13.84 1.71
N ALA A 253 17.21 13.91 2.00
CA ALA A 253 18.24 13.70 0.98
C ALA A 253 18.21 12.28 0.40
N LYS A 254 17.92 11.27 1.24
CA LYS A 254 17.79 9.87 0.80
C LYS A 254 16.56 9.66 -0.07
N HIS A 255 15.43 10.27 0.30
CA HIS A 255 14.21 10.25 -0.53
C HIS A 255 14.43 10.97 -1.87
N SER A 256 15.16 12.09 -1.87
CA SER A 256 15.54 12.79 -3.10
C SER A 256 16.43 11.94 -4.00
N GLN A 257 17.42 11.24 -3.43
CA GLN A 257 18.28 10.31 -4.17
C GLN A 257 17.47 9.14 -4.74
N LEU A 258 16.62 8.52 -3.92
CA LEU A 258 15.77 7.41 -4.33
C LEU A 258 14.86 7.81 -5.51
N ARG A 259 14.21 8.96 -5.41
CA ARG A 259 13.40 9.53 -6.49
C ARG A 259 14.21 9.68 -7.78
N SER A 260 15.43 10.22 -7.67
CA SER A 260 16.33 10.39 -8.83
C SER A 260 16.72 9.05 -9.44
N THR A 261 16.98 8.01 -8.64
CA THR A 261 17.32 6.67 -9.13
C THR A 261 16.14 6.01 -9.83
N LEU A 262 14.92 6.17 -9.31
CA LEU A 262 13.70 5.67 -9.94
C LEU A 262 13.33 6.47 -11.20
N GLY A 263 13.76 7.74 -11.29
CA GLY A 263 13.44 8.64 -12.41
C GLY A 263 11.98 9.07 -12.40
N VAL A 264 11.47 9.44 -11.22
CA VAL A 264 10.07 9.89 -11.01
C VAL A 264 10.03 11.33 -10.48
N GLU A 265 8.92 12.05 -10.70
CA GLU A 265 8.80 13.47 -10.33
C GLU A 265 8.65 13.69 -8.81
N GLY A 266 7.97 12.78 -8.12
CA GLY A 266 7.65 12.90 -6.70
C GLY A 266 6.92 11.67 -6.17
N PRO A 267 6.64 11.64 -4.86
CA PRO A 267 5.80 10.60 -4.28
C PRO A 267 4.36 10.73 -4.78
N LYS A 268 3.73 9.59 -5.07
CA LYS A 268 2.31 9.52 -5.41
C LYS A 268 1.42 9.42 -4.17
N ARG A 269 1.91 8.79 -3.10
CA ARG A 269 1.20 8.75 -1.83
C ARG A 269 2.16 8.87 -0.66
N VAL A 270 1.66 9.41 0.44
CA VAL A 270 2.33 9.34 1.74
C VAL A 270 1.35 8.83 2.76
N VAL A 271 1.73 7.79 3.53
CA VAL A 271 0.91 7.22 4.59
C VAL A 271 1.52 7.58 5.93
N ARG A 272 0.80 8.33 6.75
CA ARG A 272 1.19 8.57 8.15
C ARG A 272 0.36 7.68 9.06
N ALA A 273 0.99 6.71 9.71
CA ALA A 273 0.35 5.92 10.76
C ALA A 273 0.15 6.79 12.00
N VAL A 274 -1.05 6.74 12.57
CA VAL A 274 -1.41 7.48 13.78
C VAL A 274 -0.84 6.78 15.02
N SER A 275 -0.88 5.45 15.03
CA SER A 275 -0.21 4.63 16.03
C SER A 275 1.21 4.23 15.58
N GLY A 276 2.19 4.31 16.49
CA GLY A 276 3.56 3.82 16.27
C GLY A 276 4.51 4.73 15.48
N GLY A 277 4.04 5.87 14.96
CA GLY A 277 4.94 6.90 14.41
C GLY A 277 5.51 6.62 13.02
N SER A 278 5.11 5.53 12.37
CA SER A 278 5.61 5.20 11.02
C SER A 278 5.07 6.16 9.95
N LEU A 279 5.94 6.50 9.01
CA LEU A 279 5.64 7.26 7.81
C LEU A 279 6.08 6.42 6.62
N PHE A 280 5.21 6.20 5.65
CA PHE A 280 5.54 5.53 4.40
C PHE A 280 5.44 6.53 3.25
N VAL A 281 6.39 6.47 2.33
CA VAL A 281 6.41 7.26 1.11
C VAL A 281 6.32 6.30 -0.08
N GLU A 282 5.33 6.51 -0.94
CA GLU A 282 5.04 5.67 -2.11
C GLU A 282 5.40 6.42 -3.39
N TYR A 283 6.24 5.79 -4.20
CA TYR A 283 6.60 6.22 -5.54
C TYR A 283 5.98 5.27 -6.56
N HIS A 284 5.58 5.81 -7.70
CA HIS A 284 4.91 5.05 -8.75
C HIS A 284 5.71 5.12 -10.04
N LEU A 285 5.97 3.96 -10.64
CA LEU A 285 6.65 3.83 -11.92
C LEU A 285 5.63 3.27 -12.91
N PRO A 286 5.08 4.11 -13.81
CA PRO A 286 4.06 3.68 -14.75
C PRO A 286 4.59 2.62 -15.73
N GLY A 287 3.64 1.80 -16.19
CA GLY A 287 3.76 0.71 -17.17
C GLY A 287 4.30 1.09 -18.52
#